data_AF-A0A8J2P0J3-F1
#
_entry.id   AF-A0A8J2P0J3-F1
#
_cell.length_a   1.000
_cell.length_b   1.000
_cell.length_c   1.000
_cell.angle_alpha   90.00
_cell.angle_beta   90.00
_cell.angle_gamma   90.00
#
_symmetry.space_group_name_H-M   'P 1'
#
loop_
_entity.id
_entity.type
_entity.pdbx_description
1 polymer ?
#
loop_
_entity_poly.entity_id
_entity_poly.type
_entity_poly.pdbx_seq_one_letter_code
_entity_poly.pdbx_strand_id
1 'polypeptide(L)'
;GFTDALLKVHIQALGKNMKLHIILNVFFVTILFAIIFGVNTLGTTGLKSVHIIFRHGQRTPDASYLTATAGLTEKGKKQMYELGLYIRERYSNLVKTSFDTDETRIISSNTDRTIRSAGLVAYGLYKEFNQAASW
;
A
#
# COMPACT_ATOMS: atom_id res chain seq x y z
N GLY A 1 -16.75 -9.24 58.10
CA GLY A 1 -15.28 -9.46 58.01
C GLY A 1 -14.58 -8.16 57.63
N PHE A 2 -13.24 -8.12 57.63
CA PHE A 2 -12.45 -6.93 57.25
C PHE A 2 -12.88 -6.29 55.91
N THR A 3 -13.38 -7.12 54.98
CA THR A 3 -13.97 -6.74 53.70
C THR A 3 -15.25 -5.89 53.82
N ASP A 4 -16.14 -6.17 54.78
CA ASP A 4 -17.38 -5.40 55.00
C ASP A 4 -17.09 -4.01 55.57
N ALA A 5 -16.05 -3.90 56.40
CA ALA A 5 -15.61 -2.63 56.96
C ALA A 5 -15.02 -1.72 55.86
N LEU A 6 -14.21 -2.28 54.97
CA LEU A 6 -13.66 -1.57 53.80
C LEU A 6 -14.76 -1.11 52.82
N LEU A 7 -15.73 -1.98 52.53
CA LEU A 7 -16.87 -1.64 51.67
C LEU A 7 -17.69 -0.49 52.26
N LYS A 8 -17.95 -0.51 53.58
CA LYS A 8 -18.67 0.57 54.27
C LYS A 8 -17.91 1.89 54.24
N VAL A 9 -16.60 1.89 54.48
CA VAL A 9 -15.75 3.10 54.40
C VAL A 9 -15.74 3.67 52.98
N HIS A 10 -15.67 2.81 51.95
CA HIS A 10 -15.72 3.24 50.55
C HIS A 10 -17.08 3.87 50.19
N ILE A 11 -18.19 3.27 50.62
CA ILE A 11 -19.55 3.78 50.42
C ILE A 11 -19.77 5.10 51.19
N GLN A 12 -19.25 5.23 52.41
CA GLN A 12 -19.33 6.47 53.19
C GLN A 12 -18.50 7.60 52.55
N ALA A 13 -17.33 7.29 51.99
CA ALA A 13 -16.49 8.23 51.25
C ALA A 13 -17.10 8.64 49.90
N LEU A 14 -17.87 7.75 49.25
CA LEU A 14 -18.67 8.05 48.05
C LEU A 14 -19.82 9.02 48.37
N GLY A 15 -20.52 8.82 49.49
CA GLY A 15 -21.65 9.67 49.89
C GLY A 15 -21.26 11.08 50.37
N LYS A 16 -20.11 11.23 51.05
CA LYS A 16 -19.71 12.51 51.67
C LYS A 16 -19.30 13.59 50.65
N ASN A 17 -18.80 13.17 49.48
CA ASN A 17 -18.30 14.05 48.42
C ASN A 17 -18.87 13.66 47.04
N MET A 18 -20.13 13.21 46.99
CA MET A 18 -20.76 12.68 45.78
C MET A 18 -20.66 13.61 44.56
N LYS A 19 -20.74 14.94 44.75
CA LYS A 19 -20.53 15.92 43.68
C LYS A 19 -19.11 15.88 43.12
N LEU A 20 -18.09 15.75 43.97
CA LEU A 20 -16.69 15.67 43.55
C LEU A 20 -16.43 14.37 42.77
N HIS A 21 -17.00 13.25 43.23
CA HIS A 21 -16.91 11.97 42.51
C HIS A 21 -17.59 12.02 41.14
N ILE A 22 -18.75 12.66 41.04
CA ILE A 22 -19.43 12.87 39.75
C ILE A 22 -18.55 13.74 38.83
N ILE A 23 -18.00 14.84 39.34
CA ILE A 23 -17.11 15.72 38.56
C ILE A 23 -15.86 14.97 38.08
N LEU A 24 -15.20 14.18 38.94
CA LEU A 24 -14.04 13.38 38.55
C LEU A 24 -14.40 12.32 37.50
N ASN A 25 -15.55 11.65 37.65
CA ASN A 25 -15.99 10.65 36.66
C ASN A 25 -16.31 11.29 35.31
N VAL A 26 -17.00 12.44 35.30
CA VAL A 26 -17.27 13.18 34.06
C VAL A 26 -15.95 13.61 33.41
N PHE A 27 -14.99 14.12 34.19
CA PHE A 27 -13.66 14.47 33.69
C PHE A 27 -12.94 13.26 33.08
N PHE A 28 -12.91 12.12 33.77
CA PHE A 28 -12.33 10.88 33.25
C PHE A 28 -13.01 10.40 31.96
N VAL A 29 -14.34 10.43 31.89
CA VAL A 29 -15.10 10.05 30.70
C VAL A 29 -14.80 11.00 29.54
N THR A 30 -14.71 12.30 29.79
CA THR A 30 -14.37 13.28 28.74
C THR A 30 -12.96 13.12 28.20
N ILE A 31 -11.98 12.82 29.07
CA ILE A 31 -10.60 12.50 28.65
C ILE A 31 -10.58 11.21 27.83
N LEU A 32 -11.27 10.16 28.29
CA LEU A 32 -11.33 8.89 27.56
C LEU A 32 -11.93 9.10 26.16
N PHE A 33 -13.01 9.87 26.07
CA PHE A 33 -13.65 10.20 24.79
C PHE A 33 -12.72 11.00 23.87
N ALA A 34 -12.00 11.99 24.41
CA ALA A 34 -11.03 12.78 23.65
C ALA A 34 -9.85 11.94 23.13
N ILE A 35 -9.35 10.99 23.92
CA ILE A 35 -8.29 10.05 23.50
C ILE A 35 -8.79 9.15 22.37
N ILE A 36 -9.97 8.52 22.54
CA ILE A 36 -10.54 7.64 21.52
C ILE A 36 -10.74 8.42 20.22
N PHE A 37 -11.34 9.62 20.29
CA PHE A 37 -11.58 10.43 19.10
C PHE A 37 -10.27 10.89 18.44
N GLY A 38 -9.31 11.36 19.24
CA GLY A 38 -8.00 11.83 18.76
C GLY A 38 -7.20 10.76 18.00
N VAL A 39 -7.20 9.52 18.49
CA VAL A 39 -6.52 8.39 17.83
C VAL A 39 -7.18 8.05 16.48
N ASN A 40 -8.51 8.12 16.39
CA ASN A 40 -9.23 7.86 15.14
C ASN A 40 -9.04 8.96 14.08
N THR A 41 -8.75 10.20 14.50
CA THR A 41 -8.46 11.32 13.58
C THR A 41 -7.02 11.38 13.07
N LEU A 42 -6.12 10.55 13.59
CA LEU A 42 -4.79 10.36 13.00
C LEU A 42 -4.97 9.56 11.70
N GLY A 43 -5.38 10.26 10.64
CA GLY A 43 -5.50 9.68 9.32
C GLY A 43 -4.19 9.00 8.92
N THR A 44 -4.28 7.81 8.34
CA THR A 44 -3.09 7.10 7.87
C THR A 44 -2.40 7.94 6.80
N THR A 45 -1.23 8.52 7.11
CA THR A 45 -0.35 9.16 6.13
C THR A 45 0.38 8.07 5.35
N GLY A 46 -0.37 7.38 4.47
CA GLY A 46 0.13 6.26 3.68
C GLY A 46 -0.09 6.48 2.19
N LEU A 47 0.81 5.95 1.36
CA LEU A 47 0.66 5.92 -0.09
C LEU A 47 -0.61 5.13 -0.46
N LYS A 48 -1.55 5.79 -1.16
CA LYS A 48 -2.85 5.20 -1.53
C LYS A 48 -2.91 4.70 -2.98
N SER A 49 -2.20 5.34 -3.90
CA SER A 49 -2.19 5.01 -5.32
C SER A 49 -0.88 5.47 -5.97
N VAL A 50 -0.48 4.81 -7.05
CA VAL A 50 0.70 5.16 -7.86
C VAL A 50 0.34 5.07 -9.34
N HIS A 51 0.72 6.09 -10.10
CA HIS A 51 0.60 6.12 -11.56
C HIS A 51 1.99 6.22 -12.17
N ILE A 52 2.35 5.26 -13.02
CA ILE A 52 3.68 5.18 -13.64
C ILE A 52 3.52 5.28 -15.14
N ILE A 53 4.19 6.26 -15.74
CA ILE A 53 4.29 6.42 -17.19
C ILE A 53 5.73 6.12 -17.57
N PHE A 54 5.91 5.12 -18.42
CA PHE A 54 7.22 4.73 -18.93
C PHE A 54 7.20 4.61 -20.44
N ARG A 55 8.36 4.85 -21.03
CA ARG A 55 8.58 4.62 -22.46
C ARG A 55 8.86 3.13 -22.72
N HIS A 56 8.53 2.66 -23.91
CA HIS A 56 8.99 1.35 -24.39
C HIS A 56 10.51 1.19 -24.25
N GLY A 57 10.97 -0.06 -24.10
CA GLY A 57 12.38 -0.39 -24.02
C GLY A 57 13.17 -0.08 -25.29
N GLN A 58 14.50 -0.21 -25.21
CA GLN A 58 15.39 0.00 -26.35
C GLN A 58 14.98 -0.88 -27.55
N ARG A 59 15.00 -0.28 -28.75
CA ARG A 59 14.60 -0.93 -30.01
C ARG A 59 15.75 -1.02 -31.00
N THR A 60 15.65 -1.92 -31.97
CA THR A 60 16.49 -1.85 -33.16
C THR A 60 16.18 -0.56 -33.93
N PRO A 61 17.14 0.01 -34.69
CA PRO A 61 16.84 1.10 -35.60
C PRO A 61 15.70 0.69 -36.53
N ASP A 62 14.80 1.63 -36.87
CA ASP A 62 13.86 1.39 -37.98
C ASP A 62 14.70 1.33 -39.26
N ALA A 63 14.90 0.13 -39.79
CA ALA A 63 15.65 -0.07 -41.02
C ALA A 63 14.74 0.27 -42.20
N SER A 64 14.75 1.55 -42.58
CA SER A 64 14.00 2.13 -43.71
C SER A 64 12.48 2.01 -43.60
N TYR A 65 11.78 2.98 -44.18
CA TYR A 65 10.31 3.10 -44.18
C TYR A 65 9.58 1.88 -44.81
N LEU A 66 10.30 0.88 -45.31
CA LEU A 66 9.80 -0.18 -46.18
C LEU A 66 9.93 -1.60 -45.64
N THR A 67 10.73 -1.86 -44.58
CA THR A 67 10.89 -3.23 -44.06
C THR A 67 11.10 -3.30 -42.56
N ALA A 68 10.19 -4.03 -41.90
CA ALA A 68 10.25 -4.55 -40.53
C ALA A 68 9.96 -3.56 -39.38
N THR A 69 8.90 -3.88 -38.63
CA THR A 69 8.59 -3.38 -37.30
C THR A 69 9.85 -3.40 -36.42
N ALA A 70 10.40 -2.23 -36.05
CA ALA A 70 11.51 -2.17 -35.09
C ALA A 70 11.07 -2.74 -33.73
N GLY A 71 11.50 -3.98 -33.47
CA GLY A 71 11.25 -4.70 -32.24
C GLY A 71 12.14 -4.24 -31.09
N LEU A 72 11.79 -4.68 -29.88
CA LEU A 72 12.65 -4.52 -28.70
C LEU A 72 13.95 -5.33 -28.90
N THR A 73 15.09 -4.72 -28.62
CA THR A 73 16.35 -5.45 -28.49
C THR A 73 16.33 -6.32 -27.22
N GLU A 74 17.20 -7.33 -27.13
CA GLU A 74 17.33 -8.11 -25.88
C GLU A 74 17.66 -7.22 -24.68
N LYS A 75 18.51 -6.20 -24.87
CA LYS A 75 18.77 -5.17 -23.86
C LYS A 75 17.50 -4.40 -23.49
N GLY A 76 16.69 -4.01 -24.47
CA GLY A 76 15.42 -3.33 -24.25
C GLY A 76 14.41 -4.19 -23.49
N LYS A 77 14.37 -5.49 -23.75
CA LYS A 77 13.52 -6.42 -23.00
C LYS A 77 13.96 -6.50 -21.54
N LYS A 78 15.26 -6.71 -21.31
CA LYS A 78 15.84 -6.76 -19.96
C LYS A 78 15.55 -5.50 -19.15
N GLN A 79 15.69 -4.33 -19.76
CA GLN A 79 15.36 -3.05 -19.11
C GLN A 79 13.91 -2.97 -18.65
N MET A 80 12.95 -3.45 -19.44
CA MET A 80 11.52 -3.41 -19.07
C MET A 80 11.20 -4.41 -17.96
N TYR A 81 11.84 -5.58 -17.99
CA TYR A 81 11.71 -6.55 -16.91
C TYR A 81 12.29 -6.00 -15.59
N GLU A 82 13.49 -5.43 -15.62
CA GLU A 82 14.14 -4.81 -14.45
C GLU A 82 13.33 -3.64 -13.90
N LEU A 83 12.71 -2.84 -14.77
CA LEU A 83 11.77 -1.79 -14.35
C LEU A 83 10.59 -2.37 -13.57
N GLY A 84 10.00 -3.49 -14.03
CA GLY A 84 8.94 -4.19 -13.30
C GLY A 84 9.38 -4.65 -11.90
N LEU A 85 10.58 -5.23 -11.79
CA LEU A 85 11.16 -5.64 -10.51
C LEU A 85 11.39 -4.44 -9.58
N TYR A 86 11.93 -3.34 -10.09
CA TYR A 86 12.14 -2.12 -9.31
C TYR A 86 10.83 -1.55 -8.76
N ILE A 87 9.77 -1.52 -9.59
CA ILE A 87 8.44 -1.05 -9.16
C ILE A 87 7.89 -1.96 -8.06
N ARG A 88 8.03 -3.29 -8.22
CA ARG A 88 7.61 -4.27 -7.21
C ARG A 88 8.30 -4.04 -5.86
N GLU A 89 9.61 -3.84 -5.87
CA GLU A 89 10.40 -3.62 -4.66
C GLU A 89 10.01 -2.30 -4.00
N ARG A 90 9.99 -1.20 -4.78
CA ARG A 90 9.70 0.15 -4.28
C ARG A 90 8.30 0.29 -3.70
N TYR A 91 7.32 -0.39 -4.29
CA TYR A 91 5.91 -0.30 -3.90
C TYR A 91 5.38 -1.62 -3.35
N SER A 92 6.22 -2.41 -2.71
CA SER A 92 5.87 -3.72 -2.11
C SER A 92 4.69 -3.65 -1.13
N ASN A 93 4.51 -2.52 -0.45
CA ASN A 93 3.36 -2.28 0.44
C ASN A 93 2.03 -2.03 -0.29
N LEU A 94 2.07 -1.72 -1.60
CA LEU A 94 0.90 -1.44 -2.43
C LEU A 94 0.63 -2.56 -3.44
N VAL A 95 1.67 -3.19 -3.98
CA VAL A 95 1.54 -4.24 -5.00
C VAL A 95 1.38 -5.61 -4.33
N LYS A 96 0.17 -6.17 -4.38
CA LYS A 96 -0.13 -7.53 -3.91
C LYS A 96 0.70 -8.59 -4.63
N THR A 97 0.91 -9.73 -3.99
CA THR A 97 1.62 -10.89 -4.55
C THR A 97 1.02 -11.40 -5.86
N SER A 98 -0.30 -11.45 -5.97
CA SER A 98 -1.02 -11.87 -7.17
C SER A 98 -1.55 -10.67 -7.96
N PHE A 99 -1.68 -10.84 -9.28
CA PHE A 99 -2.32 -9.85 -10.14
C PHE A 99 -3.82 -9.77 -9.83
N ASP A 100 -4.34 -8.55 -9.73
CA ASP A 100 -5.74 -8.23 -9.49
C ASP A 100 -6.13 -7.05 -10.39
N THR A 101 -7.14 -7.25 -11.23
CA THR A 101 -7.58 -6.26 -12.22
C THR A 101 -8.28 -5.05 -11.60
N ASP A 102 -8.79 -5.19 -10.38
CA ASP A 102 -9.44 -4.09 -9.67
C ASP A 102 -8.43 -3.16 -9.01
N GLU A 103 -7.21 -3.65 -8.75
CA GLU A 103 -6.14 -2.88 -8.09
C GLU A 103 -5.02 -2.44 -9.03
N THR A 104 -4.73 -3.23 -10.07
CA THR A 104 -3.65 -2.91 -11.01
C THR A 104 -4.11 -2.94 -12.45
N ARG A 105 -3.82 -1.83 -13.14
CA ARG A 105 -4.13 -1.65 -14.55
C ARG A 105 -2.87 -1.28 -15.31
N ILE A 106 -2.56 -2.05 -16.35
CA ILE A 106 -1.43 -1.80 -17.25
C ILE A 106 -2.00 -1.51 -18.64
N ILE A 107 -1.73 -0.30 -19.15
CA ILE A 107 -2.21 0.15 -20.46
C ILE A 107 -1.00 0.47 -21.32
N SER A 108 -1.08 0.13 -22.60
CA SER A 108 -0.06 0.47 -23.60
C SER A 108 -0.72 1.06 -24.85
N SER A 109 0.03 1.83 -25.62
CA SER A 109 -0.39 2.17 -26.99
C SER A 109 -0.29 0.95 -27.91
N ASN A 110 -1.04 0.98 -29.02
CA ASN A 110 -1.21 -0.17 -29.90
C ASN A 110 -0.05 -0.37 -30.89
N THR A 111 1.16 -0.60 -30.38
CA THR A 111 2.32 -1.02 -31.19
C THR A 111 3.02 -2.21 -30.54
N ASP A 112 3.57 -3.12 -31.32
CA ASP A 112 4.20 -4.35 -30.79
C ASP A 112 5.23 -4.08 -29.70
N ARG A 113 6.06 -3.04 -29.87
CA ARG A 113 7.11 -2.68 -28.90
C ARG A 113 6.54 -2.16 -27.59
N THR A 114 5.40 -1.45 -27.60
CA THR A 114 4.76 -0.93 -26.39
C THR A 114 3.98 -2.02 -25.67
N ILE A 115 3.30 -2.89 -26.41
CA ILE A 115 2.61 -4.08 -25.87
C ILE A 115 3.63 -5.01 -25.19
N ARG A 116 4.74 -5.34 -25.87
CA ARG A 116 5.79 -6.20 -25.30
C ARG A 116 6.50 -5.57 -24.11
N SER A 117 6.75 -4.26 -24.14
CA SER A 117 7.34 -3.55 -22.99
C SER A 117 6.42 -3.61 -21.78
N ALA A 118 5.13 -3.35 -21.97
CA ALA A 118 4.14 -3.43 -20.91
C ALA A 118 4.02 -4.85 -20.34
N GLY A 119 4.04 -5.88 -21.20
CA GLY A 119 4.05 -7.28 -20.76
C GLY A 119 5.28 -7.64 -19.93
N LEU A 120 6.47 -7.14 -20.28
CA LEU A 120 7.69 -7.39 -19.52
C LEU A 120 7.71 -6.68 -18.16
N VAL A 121 7.18 -5.45 -18.09
CA VAL A 121 6.97 -4.75 -16.81
C VAL A 121 5.98 -5.53 -15.94
N ALA A 122 4.86 -5.98 -16.51
CA ALA A 122 3.87 -6.79 -15.81
C ALA A 122 4.49 -8.10 -15.28
N TYR A 123 5.32 -8.73 -16.10
CA TYR A 123 6.04 -9.94 -15.72
C TYR A 123 6.99 -9.66 -14.55
N GLY A 124 7.82 -8.61 -14.60
CA GLY A 124 8.67 -8.23 -13.46
C GLY A 124 7.88 -7.87 -12.20
N LEU A 125 6.66 -7.33 -12.35
CA LEU A 125 5.83 -6.90 -11.23
C LEU A 125 5.18 -8.06 -10.44
N TYR A 126 4.82 -9.15 -11.12
CA TYR A 126 4.05 -10.27 -10.56
C TYR A 126 4.74 -11.62 -10.63
N LYS A 127 5.95 -11.68 -11.18
CA LYS A 127 6.68 -12.93 -11.19
C LYS A 127 7.00 -13.35 -9.75
N GLU A 128 6.63 -14.58 -9.42
CA GLU A 128 7.04 -15.21 -8.17
C GLU A 128 8.56 -15.20 -8.05
N PHE A 129 9.08 -14.79 -6.90
CA PHE A 129 10.51 -14.67 -6.61
C PHE A 129 11.31 -15.99 -6.82
N ASN A 130 10.63 -17.11 -7.09
CA ASN A 130 11.19 -18.46 -7.18
C ASN A 130 11.15 -19.14 -8.55
N GLN A 131 10.74 -18.45 -9.62
CA GLN A 131 10.96 -18.99 -10.96
C GLN A 131 12.06 -18.18 -11.64
N ALA A 132 13.26 -18.74 -11.76
CA ALA A 132 14.28 -18.18 -12.65
C ALA A 132 13.65 -18.04 -14.04
N ALA A 133 13.80 -16.87 -14.65
CA ALA A 133 13.29 -16.65 -16.00
C ALA A 133 14.14 -17.47 -16.97
N SER A 134 13.61 -18.60 -17.42
CA SER A 134 14.10 -19.26 -18.62
C SER A 134 13.69 -18.39 -19.81
N TRP A 135 14.65 -17.59 -20.29
CA TRP A 135 14.57 -16.88 -21.56
C TRP A 135 15.31 -17.68 -22.61
#